data_AF-A0A519S0R7-F1
#
_entry.id   AF-A0A519S0R7-F1
#
_cell.length_a   1.000
_cell.length_b   1.000
_cell.length_c   1.000
_cell.angle_alpha   90.00
_cell.angle_beta   90.00
_cell.angle_gamma   90.00
#
_symmetry.space_group_name_H-M   'P 1'
#
loop_
_entity.id
_entity.type
_entity.pdbx_description
1 polymer ?
#
loop_
_entity_poly.entity_id
_entity_poly.type
_entity_poly.pdbx_seq_one_letter_code
_entity_poly.pdbx_strand_id
1 'polypeptide(L)'
;MKKIYFFLAFLLLNFNYSKAQQLTETEKLATLGKLYGYLKYYHPEVASGKFNWDEACINQIPLVLKANDKSELSAIYNKWIESLGIIKKCKNCSSDEVYFDKNFDLSWTQDSMYFDEILVKN
;
A
#
# COMPACT_ATOMS: atom_id res chain seq x y z
N MET A 1 7.58 -28.36 44.29
CA MET A 1 6.78 -27.13 44.27
C MET A 1 7.54 -25.92 43.71
N LYS A 2 8.75 -25.57 44.20
CA LYS A 2 9.57 -24.44 43.66
C LYS A 2 9.82 -24.45 42.14
N LYS A 3 10.06 -25.63 41.54
CA LYS A 3 10.28 -25.78 40.09
C LYS A 3 9.02 -25.47 39.24
N ILE A 4 7.83 -25.68 39.80
CA ILE A 4 6.55 -25.41 39.15
C ILE A 4 6.28 -23.91 39.08
N TYR A 5 6.63 -23.15 40.12
CA TYR A 5 6.54 -21.69 40.09
C TYR A 5 7.51 -21.07 39.08
N PHE A 6 8.69 -21.67 38.91
CA PHE A 6 9.66 -21.22 37.90
C PHE A 6 9.16 -21.47 36.47
N PHE A 7 8.49 -22.61 36.25
CA PHE A 7 7.87 -22.94 34.96
C PHE A 7 6.65 -22.06 34.66
N LEU A 8 5.83 -21.76 35.67
CA LEU A 8 4.72 -20.80 35.57
C LEU A 8 5.20 -19.37 35.31
N ALA A 9 6.28 -18.94 35.95
CA ALA A 9 6.89 -17.63 35.69
C ALA A 9 7.46 -17.53 34.27
N PHE A 10 8.05 -18.61 33.75
CA PHE A 10 8.52 -18.67 32.37
C PHE A 10 7.38 -18.62 31.35
N LEU A 11 6.24 -19.28 31.63
CA LEU A 11 5.03 -19.22 30.79
C LEU A 11 4.41 -17.81 30.72
N LEU A 12 4.44 -17.04 31.81
CA LEU A 12 3.89 -15.68 31.85
C LEU A 12 4.76 -14.64 31.13
N LEU A 13 6.07 -14.88 30.96
CA LEU A 13 6.97 -13.98 30.24
C LEU A 13 6.85 -14.08 28.71
N ASN A 14 6.26 -15.16 28.20
CA ASN A 14 6.08 -15.41 26.77
C ASN A 14 4.75 -14.85 26.21
N PHE A 15 3.95 -14.09 26.98
CA PHE A 15 2.68 -13.54 26.48
C PHE A 15 2.79 -12.23 25.68
N ASN A 16 4.01 -11.75 25.41
CA ASN A 16 4.24 -10.58 24.57
C ASN A 16 4.66 -10.98 23.16
N TYR A 17 3.85 -11.79 22.47
CA TYR A 17 4.06 -12.04 21.04
C TYR A 17 3.22 -11.08 20.21
N SER A 18 3.94 -10.10 19.64
CA SER A 18 3.68 -9.45 18.36
C SER A 18 2.25 -8.92 18.13
N LYS A 19 1.99 -7.70 18.58
CA LYS A 19 1.07 -6.83 17.84
C LYS A 19 1.74 -6.57 16.48
N ALA A 20 1.20 -7.11 15.39
CA ALA A 20 1.53 -6.60 14.06
C ALA A 20 1.32 -5.07 14.09
N GLN A 21 2.29 -4.29 13.61
CA GLN A 21 2.22 -2.84 13.67
C GLN A 21 0.96 -2.36 12.94
N GLN A 22 0.01 -1.82 13.72
CA GLN A 22 -1.27 -1.34 13.19
C GLN A 22 -1.02 -0.01 12.50
N LEU A 23 -1.42 0.11 11.24
CA LEU A 23 -1.33 1.37 10.49
C LEU A 23 -2.27 2.41 11.09
N THR A 24 -1.75 3.60 11.32
CA THR A 24 -2.54 4.77 11.72
C THR A 24 -3.46 5.23 10.59
N GLU A 25 -4.53 5.94 10.92
CA GLU A 25 -5.41 6.55 9.92
C GLU A 25 -4.65 7.51 9.00
N THR A 26 -3.69 8.26 9.55
CA THR A 26 -2.82 9.16 8.77
C THR A 26 -1.97 8.39 7.76
N GLU A 27 -1.34 7.27 8.14
CA GLU A 27 -0.55 6.44 7.22
C GLU A 27 -1.42 5.83 6.11
N LYS A 28 -2.63 5.36 6.47
CA LYS A 28 -3.61 4.86 5.51
C LYS A 28 -4.02 5.94 4.49
N LEU A 29 -4.34 7.15 4.95
CA LEU A 29 -4.70 8.25 4.05
C LEU A 29 -3.51 8.79 3.24
N ALA A 30 -2.32 8.83 3.84
CA ALA A 30 -1.11 9.25 3.15
C ALA A 30 -0.76 8.29 2.00
N THR A 31 -0.86 6.98 2.23
CA THR A 31 -0.63 5.97 1.19
C THR A 31 -1.71 6.03 0.10
N LEU A 32 -2.98 6.29 0.46
CA LEU A 32 -4.04 6.53 -0.51
C LEU A 32 -3.73 7.75 -1.39
N GLY A 33 -3.26 8.85 -0.80
CA GLY A 33 -2.87 10.05 -1.54
C GLY A 33 -1.71 9.80 -2.51
N LYS A 34 -0.69 9.05 -2.08
CA LYS A 34 0.43 8.63 -2.93
C LYS A 34 -0.06 7.77 -4.10
N LEU A 35 -0.91 6.77 -3.83
CA LEU A 35 -1.46 5.89 -4.87
C LEU A 35 -2.37 6.64 -5.84
N TYR A 36 -3.25 7.51 -5.34
CA TYR A 36 -4.08 8.38 -6.16
C TYR A 36 -3.24 9.20 -7.15
N GLY A 37 -2.18 9.84 -6.67
CA GLY A 37 -1.29 10.65 -7.50
C GLY A 37 -0.54 9.79 -8.53
N TYR A 38 -0.02 8.64 -8.09
CA TYR A 38 0.65 7.71 -8.98
C TYR A 38 -0.26 7.26 -10.12
N LEU A 39 -1.45 6.75 -9.82
CA LEU A 39 -2.38 6.28 -10.84
C LEU A 39 -2.86 7.41 -11.76
N LYS A 40 -3.04 8.63 -11.23
CA LYS A 40 -3.42 9.82 -12.03
C LYS A 40 -2.45 10.10 -13.18
N TYR A 41 -1.16 9.92 -12.93
CA TYR A 41 -0.12 10.25 -13.90
C TYR A 41 0.44 9.04 -14.66
N TYR A 42 0.36 7.82 -14.11
CA TYR A 42 0.99 6.63 -14.69
C TYR A 42 0.01 5.57 -15.22
N HIS A 43 -1.24 5.51 -14.73
CA HIS A 43 -2.20 4.52 -15.25
C HIS A 43 -2.87 5.05 -16.53
N PRO A 44 -2.76 4.36 -17.69
CA PRO A 44 -3.17 4.90 -18.99
C PRO A 44 -4.65 5.27 -19.04
N GLU A 45 -5.52 4.45 -18.45
CA GLU A 45 -6.96 4.71 -18.44
C GLU A 45 -7.32 5.91 -17.54
N VAL A 46 -6.57 6.15 -16.47
CA VAL A 46 -6.80 7.29 -15.57
C VAL A 46 -6.25 8.58 -16.17
N ALA A 47 -5.00 8.55 -16.65
CA ALA A 47 -4.34 9.69 -17.29
C ALA A 47 -5.07 10.16 -18.55
N SER A 48 -5.83 9.27 -19.22
CA SER A 48 -6.68 9.64 -20.36
C SER A 48 -7.90 10.51 -20.01
N GLY A 49 -8.18 10.73 -18.72
CA GLY A 49 -9.27 11.59 -18.24
C GLY A 49 -10.66 10.96 -18.30
N LYS A 50 -10.76 9.63 -18.47
CA LYS A 50 -12.05 8.90 -18.57
C LYS A 50 -12.84 8.87 -17.27
N PHE A 51 -12.17 9.03 -16.12
CA PHE A 51 -12.79 8.93 -14.81
C PHE A 51 -12.85 10.29 -14.12
N ASN A 52 -13.90 10.53 -13.34
CA ASN A 52 -13.86 11.54 -12.30
C ASN A 52 -12.93 11.04 -11.18
N TRP A 53 -11.64 11.32 -11.32
CA TRP A 53 -10.62 10.70 -10.47
C TRP A 53 -10.68 11.17 -9.01
N ASP A 54 -11.13 12.40 -8.78
CA ASP A 54 -11.28 12.94 -7.42
C ASP A 54 -12.43 12.25 -6.68
N GLU A 55 -13.57 12.05 -7.35
CA GLU A 55 -14.69 11.27 -6.81
C GLU A 55 -14.29 9.81 -6.55
N ALA A 56 -13.54 9.20 -7.48
CA ALA A 56 -13.02 7.85 -7.30
C ALA A 56 -12.16 7.74 -6.03
N CYS A 57 -11.30 8.73 -5.77
CA CYS A 57 -10.47 8.79 -4.57
C CYS A 57 -11.30 8.94 -3.29
N ILE A 58 -12.26 9.86 -3.28
CA ILE A 58 -13.15 10.09 -2.13
C ILE A 58 -13.90 8.80 -1.76
N ASN A 59 -14.33 8.03 -2.77
CA ASN A 59 -15.02 6.75 -2.56
C ASN A 59 -14.11 5.66 -1.93
N GLN A 60 -12.78 5.76 -2.05
CA GLN A 60 -11.85 4.82 -1.42
C GLN A 60 -11.58 5.12 0.06
N ILE A 61 -11.71 6.37 0.49
CA ILE A 61 -11.45 6.81 1.89
C ILE A 61 -12.12 5.89 2.93
N PRO A 62 -13.44 5.62 2.87
CA PRO A 62 -14.09 4.79 3.89
C PRO A 62 -13.62 3.33 3.88
N LEU A 63 -13.15 2.81 2.74
CA LEU A 63 -12.61 1.46 2.64
C LEU A 63 -11.23 1.38 3.29
N VAL A 64 -10.36 2.33 2.93
CA VAL A 64 -9.00 2.46 3.44
C VAL A 64 -8.96 2.66 4.94
N LEU A 65 -9.82 3.53 5.50
CA LEU A 65 -9.89 3.76 6.93
C LEU A 65 -10.34 2.50 7.71
N LYS A 66 -11.22 1.69 7.13
CA LYS A 66 -11.74 0.44 7.72
C LYS A 66 -10.75 -0.73 7.70
N ALA A 67 -9.66 -0.66 6.91
CA ALA A 67 -8.67 -1.72 6.87
C ALA A 67 -8.02 -1.92 8.24
N ASN A 68 -7.97 -3.16 8.74
CA ASN A 68 -7.43 -3.47 10.07
C ASN A 68 -5.90 -3.55 10.07
N ASP A 69 -5.33 -3.94 8.93
CA ASP A 69 -3.89 -4.16 8.78
C ASP A 69 -3.41 -3.83 7.37
N LYS A 70 -2.10 -4.03 7.18
CA LYS A 70 -1.39 -3.79 5.93
C LYS A 70 -1.88 -4.66 4.78
N SER A 71 -2.27 -5.91 5.06
CA SER A 71 -2.71 -6.86 4.03
C SER A 71 -4.10 -6.48 3.53
N GLU A 72 -5.02 -6.15 4.43
CA GLU A 72 -6.34 -5.64 4.06
C GLU A 72 -6.23 -4.33 3.26
N LEU A 73 -5.35 -3.41 3.69
CA LEU A 73 -5.10 -2.17 2.96
C LEU A 73 -4.56 -2.43 1.54
N SER A 74 -3.57 -3.33 1.43
CA SER A 74 -2.97 -3.70 0.14
C SER A 74 -3.98 -4.39 -0.78
N ALA A 75 -4.89 -5.21 -0.24
CA ALA A 75 -5.96 -5.84 -1.00
C ALA A 75 -6.97 -4.82 -1.56
N ILE A 76 -7.30 -3.77 -0.80
CA ILE A 76 -8.15 -2.67 -1.30
C ILE A 76 -7.47 -1.98 -2.49
N TYR A 77 -6.18 -1.65 -2.37
CA TYR A 77 -5.41 -1.02 -3.44
C TYR A 77 -5.29 -1.90 -4.68
N ASN A 78 -4.93 -3.18 -4.52
CA ASN A 78 -4.86 -4.12 -5.64
C ASN A 78 -6.18 -4.21 -6.39
N LYS A 79 -7.30 -4.40 -5.66
CA LYS A 79 -8.62 -4.46 -6.27
C LYS A 79 -8.98 -3.17 -7.00
N TRP A 80 -8.62 -2.02 -6.45
CA TRP A 80 -8.86 -0.74 -7.11
C TRP A 80 -8.05 -0.61 -8.40
N ILE A 81 -6.76 -0.96 -8.37
CA ILE A 81 -5.89 -0.94 -9.55
C ILE A 81 -6.41 -1.88 -10.64
N GLU A 82 -6.75 -3.13 -10.29
CA GLU A 82 -7.31 -4.11 -11.23
C GLU A 82 -8.60 -3.62 -11.92
N SER A 83 -9.42 -2.86 -11.20
CA SER A 83 -10.67 -2.31 -11.73
C SER A 83 -10.48 -1.27 -12.84
N LEU A 84 -9.28 -0.71 -12.97
CA LEU A 84 -8.96 0.31 -13.98
C LEU A 84 -8.67 -0.29 -15.36
N GLY A 85 -8.66 -1.61 -15.48
CA GLY A 85 -8.52 -2.32 -16.76
C GLY A 85 -7.09 -2.76 -17.07
N ILE A 86 -6.91 -3.31 -18.27
CA ILE A 86 -5.65 -3.96 -18.66
C ILE A 86 -4.63 -2.94 -19.15
N ILE A 87 -3.47 -2.92 -18.52
CA ILE A 87 -2.31 -2.15 -18.98
C ILE A 87 -1.66 -2.90 -20.15
N LYS A 88 -1.67 -2.29 -21.33
CA LYS A 88 -0.94 -2.84 -22.49
C LYS A 88 0.55 -2.76 -22.23
N LYS A 89 1.29 -3.83 -22.53
CA LYS A 89 2.75 -3.83 -22.45
C LYS A 89 3.31 -2.67 -23.26
N CYS A 90 4.14 -1.87 -22.60
CA CYS A 90 4.82 -0.78 -23.27
C CYS A 90 5.80 -1.33 -24.32
N LYS A 91 5.72 -0.82 -25.55
CA LYS A 91 6.60 -1.24 -26.65
C LYS A 91 7.90 -0.43 -26.68
N ASN A 92 7.82 0.88 -26.40
CA ASN A 92 8.94 1.82 -26.44
C ASN A 92 8.92 2.68 -25.17
N CYS A 93 9.40 2.16 -24.04
CA CYS A 93 9.43 2.85 -22.74
C CYS A 93 10.80 3.43 -22.37
N SER A 94 11.77 3.42 -23.28
CA SER A 94 13.07 4.06 -23.04
C SER A 94 12.94 5.57 -23.24
N SER A 95 13.07 6.33 -22.15
CA SER A 95 13.36 7.75 -22.22
C SER A 95 14.84 7.96 -21.89
N ASP A 96 15.61 8.46 -22.86
CA ASP A 96 17.04 8.79 -22.67
C ASP A 96 17.24 10.18 -22.02
N GLU A 97 16.18 10.81 -21.51
CA GLU A 97 16.20 12.16 -20.97
C GLU A 97 16.58 12.21 -19.47
N VAL A 98 17.88 12.30 -19.21
CA VAL A 98 18.48 12.31 -17.86
C VAL A 98 18.12 13.56 -17.02
N TYR A 99 17.52 14.59 -17.62
CA TYR A 99 17.40 15.91 -16.99
C TYR A 99 16.21 16.07 -16.02
N PHE A 100 15.13 15.31 -16.19
CA PHE A 100 13.89 15.50 -15.41
C PHE A 100 13.73 14.50 -14.24
N ASP A 101 14.60 13.50 -14.13
CA ASP A 101 14.42 12.40 -13.17
C ASP A 101 15.06 12.65 -11.80
N LYS A 102 15.75 13.78 -11.58
CA LYS A 102 16.47 14.05 -10.32
C LYS A 102 15.56 14.06 -9.08
N ASN A 103 14.28 14.40 -9.24
CA ASN A 103 13.28 14.40 -8.17
C ASN A 103 12.25 13.28 -8.34
N PHE A 104 12.47 12.37 -9.30
CA PHE A 104 11.56 11.28 -9.58
C PHE A 104 11.85 10.11 -8.63
N ASP A 105 11.22 10.15 -7.46
CA ASP A 105 11.34 9.10 -6.45
C ASP A 105 10.03 8.31 -6.30
N LEU A 106 10.05 7.06 -6.79
CA LEU A 106 8.98 6.08 -6.60
C LEU A 106 9.36 4.96 -5.64
N SER A 107 10.47 5.09 -4.90
CA SER A 107 10.92 4.06 -3.95
C SER A 107 9.85 3.72 -2.90
N TRP A 108 8.99 4.68 -2.57
CA TRP A 108 7.86 4.48 -1.66
C TRP A 108 6.90 3.37 -2.11
N THR A 109 6.80 3.08 -3.42
CA THR A 109 5.95 1.99 -3.93
C THR A 109 6.42 0.61 -3.48
N GLN A 110 7.69 0.50 -3.05
CA GLN A 110 8.33 -0.72 -2.60
C GLN A 110 8.44 -0.81 -1.07
N ASP A 111 7.80 0.13 -0.36
CA ASP A 111 7.92 0.22 1.09
C ASP A 111 7.09 -0.86 1.79
N SER A 112 7.80 -1.90 2.27
CA SER A 112 7.22 -3.03 2.98
C SER A 112 6.65 -2.67 4.36
N MET A 113 6.89 -1.46 4.85
CA MET A 113 6.20 -0.94 6.03
C MET A 113 4.69 -0.75 5.75
N TYR A 114 4.34 -0.29 4.55
CA TYR A 114 2.96 0.09 4.19
C TYR A 114 2.27 -0.88 3.25
N PHE A 115 3.01 -1.65 2.47
CA PHE A 115 2.46 -2.55 1.47
C PHE A 115 2.89 -4.00 1.72
N ASP A 116 2.01 -4.93 1.38
CA ASP A 116 2.37 -6.34 1.33
C ASP A 116 3.19 -6.67 0.06
N GLU A 117 3.81 -7.84 0.06
CA GLU A 117 4.64 -8.25 -1.07
C GLU A 117 3.85 -8.46 -2.37
N ILE A 118 2.53 -8.68 -2.29
CA ILE A 118 1.69 -8.94 -3.45
C ILE A 118 1.54 -7.63 -4.23
N LEU A 119 1.17 -6.55 -3.54
CA LEU A 119 1.04 -5.23 -4.14
C LEU A 119 2.38 -4.69 -4.66
N VAL A 120 3.47 -4.93 -3.95
CA VAL A 120 4.82 -4.46 -4.34
C VAL A 120 5.33 -5.12 -5.62
N LYS A 121 4.94 -6.37 -5.89
CA LYS A 121 5.39 -7.17 -7.04
C LYS A 121 4.54 -7.01 -8.31
N ASN A 122 3.40 -6.34 -8.21
CA ASN A 122 2.54 -5.99 -9.36
C ASN A 122 3.19 -4.88 -10.21
#